data_AF-U6RFK4-F1
#
_entry.id   AF-U6RFK4-F1
#
_cell.length_a   1.000
_cell.length_b   1.000
_cell.length_c   1.000
_cell.angle_alpha   90.00
_cell.angle_beta   90.00
_cell.angle_gamma   90.00
#
_symmetry.space_group_name_H-M   'P 1'
#
loop_
_entity.id
_entity.type
_entity.pdbx_description
1 polymer ?
#
loop_
_entity_poly.entity_id
_entity_poly.type
_entity_poly.pdbx_seq_one_letter_code
_entity_poly.pdbx_strand_id
1 'polypeptide(L)'
;MSTYRQSIPQADTLMGSMRSMGYSFEAAIADIIDNSISANCSVVKLFFPSEPTEDLVVGILDDGEGMSADVLFEAMRYGSTDSELERNANDLGRFGLGMKSASLSQCRILTVVSLQEEKISSYSWDYNYIQNRKEWVVKELSKNEIKALPYIHSLLELPHGTLVLWQDFDVLEKSSGGMVYDALVELKESVANNIALIFHNFLSAKGKEQIKMYLNKGRIKPMDPFLESHSKTTTKKARSIAIRDSKGQERQIWVKPYILPFATDLNDEHRKLIGGVETLRIKQGFYVYRNKRLIIWGTWFGMKPRGELTKNARVRVDIPNSLDDIWSIDIKKQTASIPKQIQRQLRQTVIDAMDISVRKQTHRGRKENVEDIDYIWDRMEGRGKTFYYQINRESKVFQMVRDRMSEEDYTLLEMLLKEIEQNVPTQQIYIDKSNDAISQDEPDNRVDEIFQLGIYMVNLAKSFNKKSIIEIVSDLMKSEPFCKYKVVEEKLLDNYKDEINKRSI
;
A
#
# COMPACT_ATOMS: atom_id res chain seq x y z
N MET A 1 2.98 -57.21 -23.84
CA MET A 1 3.99 -56.19 -23.49
C MET A 1 3.41 -54.83 -23.82
N SER A 2 3.47 -53.88 -22.90
CA SER A 2 3.18 -52.48 -23.21
C SER A 2 4.31 -51.91 -24.09
N THR A 3 3.96 -50.99 -24.98
CA THR A 3 4.92 -50.22 -25.79
C THR A 3 4.70 -48.74 -25.54
N TYR A 4 5.79 -48.00 -25.32
CA TYR A 4 5.74 -46.55 -25.20
C TYR A 4 5.58 -45.93 -26.58
N ARG A 5 4.75 -44.87 -26.68
CA ARG A 5 4.61 -44.04 -27.88
C ARG A 5 4.86 -42.59 -27.53
N GLN A 6 5.55 -41.88 -28.41
CA GLN A 6 5.79 -40.46 -28.26
C GLN A 6 4.52 -39.67 -28.58
N SER A 7 4.15 -38.76 -27.68
CA SER A 7 3.03 -37.84 -27.85
C SER A 7 3.54 -36.42 -27.61
N ILE A 8 3.95 -35.75 -28.68
CA ILE A 8 4.40 -34.36 -28.64
C ILE A 8 3.15 -33.47 -28.71
N PRO A 9 2.96 -32.51 -27.78
CA PRO A 9 1.85 -31.57 -27.85
C PRO A 9 1.89 -30.73 -29.13
N GLN A 10 0.71 -30.48 -29.72
CA GLN A 10 0.56 -29.58 -30.86
C GLN A 10 0.88 -28.14 -30.43
N ALA A 11 1.72 -27.45 -31.19
CA ALA A 11 2.32 -26.18 -30.76
C ALA A 11 1.30 -25.05 -30.56
N ASP A 12 0.41 -24.85 -31.53
CA ASP A 12 -0.67 -23.85 -31.51
C ASP A 12 -1.62 -24.03 -30.32
N THR A 13 -1.97 -25.28 -30.01
CA THR A 13 -2.92 -25.64 -28.95
C THR A 13 -2.31 -25.43 -27.58
N LEU A 14 -1.07 -25.91 -27.36
CA LEU A 14 -0.38 -25.72 -26.09
C LEU A 14 -0.05 -24.24 -25.87
N MET A 15 0.51 -23.57 -26.88
CA MET A 15 0.81 -22.14 -26.78
C MET A 15 -0.46 -21.32 -26.55
N GLY A 16 -1.55 -21.56 -27.28
CA GLY A 16 -2.83 -20.89 -27.06
C GLY A 16 -3.39 -21.08 -25.65
N SER A 17 -3.24 -22.29 -25.09
CA SER A 17 -3.61 -22.58 -23.70
C SER A 17 -2.73 -21.82 -22.71
N MET A 18 -1.43 -21.73 -22.97
CA MET A 18 -0.49 -21.00 -22.11
C MET A 18 -0.73 -19.47 -22.15
N ARG A 19 -1.10 -18.92 -23.32
CA ARG A 19 -1.50 -17.51 -23.47
C ARG A 19 -2.73 -17.18 -22.62
N SER A 20 -3.64 -18.14 -22.48
CA SER A 20 -4.90 -17.98 -21.75
C SER A 20 -4.78 -18.12 -20.22
N MET A 21 -3.56 -18.21 -19.65
CA MET A 21 -3.37 -18.41 -18.20
C MET A 21 -3.78 -17.22 -17.31
N GLY A 22 -4.12 -16.06 -17.91
CA GLY A 22 -4.71 -14.93 -17.20
C GLY A 22 -3.72 -14.13 -16.35
N TYR A 23 -2.58 -13.74 -16.94
CA TYR A 23 -1.72 -12.71 -16.36
C TYR A 23 -2.38 -11.34 -16.53
N SER A 24 -2.25 -10.48 -15.50
CA SER A 24 -2.45 -9.04 -15.74
C SER A 24 -1.23 -8.47 -16.46
N PHE A 25 -1.43 -7.34 -17.13
CA PHE A 25 -0.38 -6.65 -17.88
C PHE A 25 0.80 -6.27 -16.96
N GLU A 26 0.51 -5.79 -15.74
CA GLU A 26 1.53 -5.40 -14.76
C GLU A 26 2.31 -6.60 -14.22
N ALA A 27 1.62 -7.73 -13.97
CA ALA A 27 2.29 -8.95 -13.54
C ALA A 27 3.19 -9.51 -14.65
N ALA A 28 2.77 -9.40 -15.91
CA ALA A 28 3.57 -9.86 -17.03
C ALA A 28 4.86 -9.03 -17.19
N ILE A 29 4.79 -7.70 -17.05
CA ILE A 29 5.97 -6.84 -17.04
C ILE A 29 6.86 -7.14 -15.82
N ALA A 30 6.27 -7.31 -14.63
CA ALA A 30 7.03 -7.61 -13.42
C ALA A 30 7.82 -8.94 -13.54
N ASP A 31 7.27 -9.94 -14.24
CA ASP A 31 7.96 -11.20 -14.51
C ASP A 31 9.15 -11.05 -15.47
N ILE A 32 9.10 -10.10 -16.42
CA ILE A 32 10.27 -9.77 -17.26
C ILE A 32 11.32 -9.07 -16.41
N ILE A 33 10.93 -8.07 -15.62
CA ILE A 33 11.83 -7.34 -14.73
C ILE A 33 12.54 -8.29 -13.75
N ASP A 34 11.84 -9.30 -13.23
CA ASP A 34 12.46 -10.33 -12.38
C ASP A 34 13.64 -11.02 -13.08
N ASN A 35 13.54 -11.30 -14.38
CA ASN A 35 14.65 -11.90 -15.14
C ASN A 35 15.79 -10.89 -15.34
N SER A 36 15.46 -9.62 -15.60
CA SER A 36 16.48 -8.55 -15.68
C SER A 36 17.26 -8.44 -14.37
N ILE A 37 16.59 -8.53 -13.21
CA ILE A 37 17.23 -8.54 -11.89
C ILE A 37 18.10 -9.79 -11.71
N SER A 38 17.59 -10.98 -12.08
CA SER A 38 18.38 -12.22 -12.05
C SER A 38 19.61 -12.17 -12.99
N ALA A 39 19.57 -11.36 -14.04
CA ALA A 39 20.68 -11.09 -14.96
C ALA A 39 21.61 -9.94 -14.49
N ASN A 40 21.54 -9.56 -13.21
CA ASN A 40 22.38 -8.55 -12.58
C ASN A 40 22.28 -7.14 -13.19
N CYS A 41 21.11 -6.75 -13.70
CA CYS A 41 20.90 -5.39 -14.20
C CYS A 41 21.00 -4.33 -13.09
N SER A 42 21.40 -3.12 -13.48
CA SER A 42 21.36 -1.90 -12.67
C SER A 42 20.30 -0.91 -13.17
N VAL A 43 19.88 -1.04 -14.43
CA VAL A 43 18.91 -0.18 -15.10
C VAL A 43 17.91 -1.02 -15.88
N VAL A 44 16.63 -0.70 -15.71
CA VAL A 44 15.55 -1.20 -16.57
C VAL A 44 14.78 -0.03 -17.17
N LYS A 45 14.52 -0.05 -18.46
CA LYS A 45 13.71 0.94 -19.18
C LYS A 45 12.50 0.27 -19.81
N LEU A 46 11.33 0.84 -19.55
CA LEU A 46 10.08 0.45 -20.18
C LEU A 46 9.72 1.49 -21.24
N PHE A 47 9.38 1.02 -22.43
CA PHE A 47 8.96 1.85 -23.55
C PHE A 47 7.52 1.55 -23.89
N PHE A 48 6.69 2.59 -23.90
CA PHE A 48 5.31 2.59 -24.35
C PHE A 48 5.16 3.62 -25.47
N PRO A 49 4.25 3.39 -26.44
CA PRO A 49 3.92 4.37 -27.46
C PRO A 49 3.53 5.70 -26.82
N SER A 50 4.09 6.79 -27.33
CA SER A 50 3.87 8.16 -26.84
C SER A 50 2.92 8.95 -27.73
N GLU A 51 2.76 8.52 -29.00
CA GLU A 51 1.83 9.12 -29.96
C GLU A 51 1.03 8.01 -30.68
N PRO A 52 -0.23 8.28 -31.12
CA PRO A 52 -1.06 7.29 -31.82
C PRO A 52 -0.49 6.82 -33.17
N THR A 53 0.44 7.59 -33.74
CA THR A 53 1.11 7.32 -35.02
C THR A 53 2.33 6.41 -34.88
N GLU A 54 2.83 6.20 -33.66
CA GLU A 54 3.94 5.28 -33.39
C GLU A 54 3.49 3.81 -33.49
N ASP A 55 4.45 2.91 -33.74
CA ASP A 55 4.18 1.48 -33.71
C ASP A 55 3.65 1.06 -32.34
N LEU A 56 2.57 0.27 -32.33
CA LEU A 56 1.99 -0.30 -31.12
C LEU A 56 2.91 -1.39 -30.57
N VAL A 57 3.97 -0.99 -29.88
CA VAL A 57 5.03 -1.85 -29.35
C VAL A 57 5.33 -1.45 -27.91
N VAL A 58 5.39 -2.44 -27.03
CA VAL A 58 5.90 -2.27 -25.66
C VAL A 58 7.28 -2.91 -25.55
N GLY A 59 8.27 -2.13 -25.11
CA GLY A 59 9.66 -2.57 -24.97
C GLY A 59 10.11 -2.61 -23.52
N ILE A 60 10.87 -3.64 -23.15
CA ILE A 60 11.53 -3.76 -21.85
C ILE A 60 13.02 -3.98 -22.11
N LEU A 61 13.83 -3.01 -21.72
CA LEU A 61 15.28 -3.02 -21.91
C LEU A 61 15.99 -3.07 -20.56
N ASP A 62 16.93 -3.99 -20.40
CA ASP A 62 17.86 -4.02 -19.28
C ASP A 62 19.33 -3.97 -19.71
N ASP A 63 20.18 -3.53 -18.77
CA ASP A 63 21.64 -3.53 -18.88
C ASP A 63 22.28 -4.75 -18.19
N GLY A 64 21.56 -5.86 -18.08
CA GLY A 64 22.08 -7.11 -17.53
C GLY A 64 23.12 -7.76 -18.44
N GLU A 65 23.65 -8.91 -18.05
CA GLU A 65 24.79 -9.59 -18.69
C GLU A 65 24.56 -10.05 -20.15
N GLY A 66 23.32 -9.99 -20.63
CA GLY A 66 22.93 -10.51 -21.94
C GLY A 66 23.04 -12.04 -22.03
N MET A 67 22.85 -12.57 -23.24
CA MET A 67 22.87 -13.99 -23.53
C MET A 67 23.51 -14.24 -24.90
N SER A 68 24.28 -15.32 -25.02
CA SER A 68 24.74 -15.85 -26.29
C SER A 68 23.58 -16.41 -27.11
N ALA A 69 23.81 -16.68 -28.40
CA ALA A 69 22.79 -17.23 -29.29
C ALA A 69 22.19 -18.55 -28.75
N ASP A 70 23.04 -19.48 -28.31
CA ASP A 70 22.60 -20.79 -27.79
C ASP A 70 21.82 -20.65 -26.47
N VAL A 71 22.31 -19.79 -25.56
CA VAL A 71 21.63 -19.52 -24.29
C VAL A 71 20.28 -18.85 -24.54
N LEU A 72 20.20 -17.89 -25.46
CA LEU A 72 18.96 -17.24 -25.82
C LEU A 72 17.99 -18.23 -26.50
N PHE A 73 18.47 -19.09 -27.39
CA PHE A 73 17.64 -20.11 -28.03
C PHE A 73 17.03 -21.08 -27.01
N GLU A 74 17.84 -21.60 -26.08
CA GLU A 74 17.34 -22.43 -24.98
C GLU A 74 16.44 -21.64 -24.02
N ALA A 75 16.74 -20.36 -23.77
CA ALA A 75 15.86 -19.48 -23.03
C ALA A 75 14.52 -19.28 -23.74
N MET A 76 14.44 -19.36 -25.07
CA MET A 76 13.18 -19.26 -25.81
C MET A 76 12.37 -20.57 -25.81
N ARG A 77 12.99 -21.72 -25.53
CA ARG A 77 12.30 -23.01 -25.43
C ARG A 77 11.35 -23.05 -24.22
N TYR A 78 10.16 -23.64 -24.40
CA TYR A 78 9.21 -23.88 -23.32
C TYR A 78 9.71 -24.98 -22.38
N GLY A 79 9.68 -24.71 -21.07
CA GLY A 79 10.07 -25.69 -20.05
C GLY A 79 11.56 -26.00 -20.00
N SER A 80 12.42 -25.08 -20.45
CA SER A 80 13.87 -25.30 -20.59
C SER A 80 14.69 -25.26 -19.30
N THR A 81 14.07 -25.02 -18.14
CA THR A 81 14.77 -25.07 -16.84
C THR A 81 14.07 -26.02 -15.89
N ASP A 82 14.81 -27.02 -15.42
CA ASP A 82 14.35 -27.94 -14.39
C ASP A 82 13.96 -27.15 -13.14
N SER A 83 12.72 -27.37 -12.68
CA SER A 83 12.23 -26.85 -11.41
C SER A 83 12.91 -27.47 -10.19
N GLU A 84 13.66 -28.56 -10.39
CA GLU A 84 14.26 -29.37 -9.32
C GLU A 84 15.76 -29.10 -9.06
N LEU A 85 16.45 -28.34 -9.91
CA LEU A 85 17.85 -27.95 -9.66
C LEU A 85 17.95 -26.92 -8.52
N GLU A 86 18.96 -27.05 -7.67
CA GLU A 86 19.24 -26.06 -6.60
C GLU A 86 19.58 -24.71 -7.23
N ARG A 87 18.66 -23.74 -7.09
CA ARG A 87 18.81 -22.38 -7.61
C ARG A 87 19.57 -21.49 -6.63
N ASN A 88 20.22 -20.45 -7.17
CA ASN A 88 20.85 -19.41 -6.37
C ASN A 88 19.85 -18.79 -5.40
N ALA A 89 20.33 -18.49 -4.17
CA ALA A 89 19.51 -17.93 -3.10
C ALA A 89 18.79 -16.62 -3.46
N ASN A 90 19.31 -15.89 -4.46
CA ASN A 90 18.79 -14.61 -4.92
C ASN A 90 17.86 -14.71 -6.15
N ASP A 91 17.65 -15.90 -6.72
CA ASP A 91 16.81 -16.05 -7.91
C ASP A 91 15.34 -15.67 -7.59
N LEU A 92 14.74 -14.88 -8.49
CA LEU A 92 13.35 -14.43 -8.44
C LEU A 92 12.43 -15.30 -9.33
N GLY A 93 13.00 -16.12 -10.22
CA GLY A 93 12.27 -17.08 -11.06
C GLY A 93 12.06 -18.45 -10.38
N ARG A 94 11.14 -19.27 -10.92
CA ARG A 94 10.96 -20.68 -10.50
C ARG A 94 10.61 -21.65 -11.63
N PHE A 95 9.79 -21.25 -12.61
CA PHE A 95 9.12 -22.21 -13.49
C PHE A 95 9.69 -22.33 -14.91
N GLY A 96 10.68 -21.53 -15.30
CA GLY A 96 11.22 -21.53 -16.68
C GLY A 96 10.24 -21.10 -17.77
N LEU A 97 8.97 -20.91 -17.43
CA LEU A 97 7.84 -20.55 -18.29
C LEU A 97 7.43 -19.08 -18.13
N GLY A 98 7.77 -18.45 -17.00
CA GLY A 98 7.26 -17.13 -16.58
C GLY A 98 7.32 -16.09 -17.68
N MET A 99 8.52 -15.77 -18.20
CA MET A 99 8.69 -14.75 -19.23
C MET A 99 7.84 -14.98 -20.50
N LYS A 100 7.81 -16.20 -21.03
CA LYS A 100 7.18 -16.49 -22.33
C LYS A 100 5.67 -16.53 -22.19
N SER A 101 5.17 -17.23 -21.17
CA SER A 101 3.75 -17.29 -20.86
C SER A 101 3.20 -15.91 -20.47
N ALA A 102 3.93 -15.14 -19.67
CA ALA A 102 3.60 -13.76 -19.34
C ALA A 102 3.52 -12.89 -20.60
N SER A 103 4.57 -12.87 -21.41
CA SER A 103 4.63 -12.04 -22.62
C SER A 103 3.53 -12.40 -23.63
N LEU A 104 3.42 -13.68 -23.99
CA LEU A 104 2.48 -14.12 -25.01
C LEU A 104 1.02 -14.10 -24.52
N SER A 105 0.78 -13.98 -23.21
CA SER A 105 -0.58 -13.69 -22.71
C SER A 105 -1.04 -12.25 -23.02
N GLN A 106 -0.11 -11.34 -23.27
CA GLN A 106 -0.40 -9.93 -23.58
C GLN A 106 -0.29 -9.64 -25.09
N CYS A 107 0.53 -10.40 -25.82
CA CYS A 107 0.82 -10.17 -27.23
C CYS A 107 0.86 -11.46 -28.05
N ARG A 108 0.85 -11.36 -29.38
CA ARG A 108 1.01 -12.51 -30.29
C ARG A 108 2.42 -12.64 -30.85
N ILE A 109 3.18 -11.55 -30.83
CA ILE A 109 4.56 -11.51 -31.29
C ILE A 109 5.45 -11.07 -30.12
N LEU A 110 6.26 -12.00 -29.63
CA LEU A 110 7.29 -11.76 -28.62
C LEU A 110 8.66 -11.84 -29.30
N THR A 111 9.40 -10.74 -29.31
CA THR A 111 10.78 -10.71 -29.81
C THR A 111 11.75 -10.43 -28.67
N VAL A 112 12.82 -11.22 -28.57
CA VAL A 112 13.90 -11.00 -27.60
C VAL A 112 15.19 -10.81 -28.36
N VAL A 113 15.85 -9.67 -28.12
CA VAL A 113 17.16 -9.34 -28.64
C VAL A 113 18.13 -9.27 -27.46
N SER A 114 19.24 -9.98 -27.53
CA SER A 114 20.26 -9.94 -26.48
C SER A 114 21.62 -9.57 -27.07
N LEU A 115 22.35 -8.74 -26.33
CA LEU A 115 23.69 -8.28 -26.65
C LEU A 115 24.64 -8.77 -25.55
N GLN A 116 25.61 -9.60 -25.92
CA GLN A 116 26.65 -10.10 -25.02
C GLN A 116 27.97 -10.14 -25.78
N GLU A 117 29.02 -9.55 -25.19
CA GLU A 117 30.37 -9.52 -25.80
C GLU A 117 30.35 -9.03 -27.26
N GLU A 118 29.66 -7.91 -27.54
CA GLU A 118 29.46 -7.30 -28.87
C GLU A 118 28.71 -8.17 -29.89
N LYS A 119 28.26 -9.37 -29.51
CA LYS A 119 27.45 -10.25 -30.35
C LYS A 119 25.98 -10.04 -30.04
N ILE A 120 25.23 -9.73 -31.09
CA ILE A 120 23.78 -9.60 -31.02
C ILE A 120 23.11 -10.87 -31.52
N SER A 121 22.13 -11.36 -30.77
CA SER A 121 21.31 -12.52 -31.12
C SER A 121 19.85 -12.18 -30.90
N SER A 122 18.96 -12.72 -31.72
CA SER A 122 17.54 -12.40 -31.64
C SER A 122 16.66 -13.55 -32.08
N TYR A 123 15.65 -13.84 -31.27
CA TYR A 123 14.64 -14.83 -31.55
C TYR A 123 13.24 -14.26 -31.30
N SER A 124 12.27 -14.68 -32.10
CA SER A 124 10.89 -14.23 -32.01
C SER A 124 9.90 -15.39 -32.04
N TRP A 125 8.98 -15.39 -31.08
CA TRP A 125 7.79 -16.22 -31.10
C TRP A 125 6.67 -15.46 -31.78
N ASP A 126 6.30 -15.91 -32.98
CA ASP A 126 5.16 -15.39 -33.74
C ASP A 126 4.00 -16.39 -33.69
N TYR A 127 3.01 -16.09 -32.85
CA TYR A 127 1.84 -16.95 -32.68
C TYR A 127 0.99 -17.03 -33.96
N ASN A 128 0.97 -15.99 -34.81
CA ASN A 128 0.28 -16.05 -36.11
C ASN A 128 0.86 -17.15 -36.99
N TYR A 129 2.19 -17.21 -37.06
CA TYR A 129 2.89 -18.20 -37.86
C TYR A 129 2.67 -19.62 -37.32
N ILE A 130 2.74 -19.78 -36.00
CA ILE A 130 2.59 -21.08 -35.31
C ILE A 130 1.16 -21.61 -35.42
N GLN A 131 0.14 -20.76 -35.35
CA GLN A 131 -1.25 -21.18 -35.57
C GLN A 131 -1.46 -21.82 -36.95
N ASN A 132 -0.76 -21.33 -37.97
CA ASN A 132 -0.85 -21.86 -39.32
C ASN A 132 -0.02 -23.13 -39.51
N ARG A 133 1.21 -23.16 -39.00
CA ARG A 133 2.16 -24.28 -39.20
C ARG A 133 1.99 -25.42 -38.21
N LYS A 134 1.47 -25.14 -37.02
CA LYS A 134 1.27 -26.11 -35.91
C LYS A 134 2.56 -26.78 -35.42
N GLU A 135 3.71 -26.16 -35.70
CA GLU A 135 5.05 -26.64 -35.39
C GLU A 135 5.70 -25.78 -34.29
N TRP A 136 6.60 -26.38 -33.50
CA TRP A 136 7.42 -25.67 -32.52
C TRP A 136 8.60 -24.99 -33.21
N VAL A 137 8.35 -23.81 -33.79
CA VAL A 137 9.34 -23.05 -34.54
C VAL A 137 9.46 -21.63 -34.00
N VAL A 138 10.68 -21.24 -33.65
CA VAL A 138 11.03 -19.87 -33.25
C VAL A 138 11.78 -19.21 -34.40
N LYS A 139 11.47 -17.95 -34.70
CA LYS A 139 12.09 -17.20 -35.80
C LYS A 139 13.40 -16.59 -35.31
N GLU A 140 14.53 -16.97 -35.89
CA GLU A 140 15.79 -16.25 -35.74
C GLU A 140 15.78 -15.02 -36.65
N LEU A 141 16.07 -13.83 -36.11
CA LEU A 141 16.04 -12.59 -36.90
C LEU A 141 17.41 -12.32 -37.54
N SER A 142 17.39 -11.90 -38.80
CA SER A 142 18.58 -11.42 -39.50
C SER A 142 19.06 -10.08 -38.92
N LYS A 143 20.33 -9.73 -39.16
CA LYS A 143 20.90 -8.44 -38.74
C LYS A 143 20.11 -7.23 -39.26
N ASN A 144 19.51 -7.33 -40.45
CA ASN A 144 18.71 -6.24 -41.02
C ASN A 144 17.36 -6.10 -40.32
N GLU A 145 16.71 -7.23 -40.00
CA GLU A 145 15.48 -7.22 -39.21
C GLU A 145 15.72 -6.67 -37.80
N ILE A 146 16.81 -7.08 -37.14
CA ILE A 146 17.18 -6.56 -35.81
C ILE A 146 17.34 -5.03 -35.84
N LYS A 147 18.02 -4.48 -36.86
CA LYS A 147 18.21 -3.03 -37.01
C LYS A 147 16.91 -2.25 -37.23
N ALA A 148 15.87 -2.91 -37.74
CA ALA A 148 14.57 -2.30 -37.97
C ALA A 148 13.65 -2.37 -36.73
N LEU A 149 14.05 -3.09 -35.67
CA LEU A 149 13.22 -3.23 -34.48
C LEU A 149 13.08 -1.89 -33.72
N PRO A 150 11.89 -1.60 -33.18
CA PRO A 150 11.69 -0.47 -32.27
C PRO A 150 12.66 -0.53 -31.09
N TYR A 151 13.14 0.65 -30.67
CA TYR A 151 14.04 0.83 -29.51
C TYR A 151 15.41 0.14 -29.58
N ILE A 152 15.76 -0.54 -30.69
CA ILE A 152 17.02 -1.30 -30.79
C ILE A 152 18.27 -0.43 -30.58
N HIS A 153 18.22 0.82 -31.03
CA HIS A 153 19.30 1.78 -30.84
C HIS A 153 19.68 1.94 -29.36
N SER A 154 18.69 1.91 -28.45
CA SER A 154 18.92 2.03 -27.01
C SER A 154 19.67 0.83 -26.42
N LEU A 155 19.50 -0.37 -26.99
CA LEU A 155 20.27 -1.56 -26.59
C LEU A 155 21.70 -1.50 -27.15
N LEU A 156 21.86 -1.05 -28.40
CA LEU A 156 23.16 -0.96 -29.06
C LEU A 156 24.09 0.10 -28.46
N GLU A 157 23.56 1.03 -27.66
CA GLU A 157 24.34 1.98 -26.85
C GLU A 157 24.94 1.35 -25.59
N LEU A 158 24.51 0.15 -25.21
CA LEU A 158 25.00 -0.57 -24.03
C LEU A 158 26.12 -1.55 -24.40
N PRO A 159 27.03 -1.88 -23.48
CA PRO A 159 28.04 -2.91 -23.70
C PRO A 159 27.44 -4.32 -23.71
N HIS A 160 26.36 -4.53 -22.95
CA HIS A 160 25.59 -5.75 -22.84
C HIS A 160 24.16 -5.40 -22.39
N GLY A 161 23.21 -6.30 -22.65
CA GLY A 161 21.83 -6.11 -22.22
C GLY A 161 20.84 -6.98 -22.98
N THR A 162 19.57 -6.87 -22.62
CA THR A 162 18.48 -7.58 -23.30
C THR A 162 17.30 -6.64 -23.55
N LEU A 163 16.75 -6.68 -24.76
CA LEU A 163 15.54 -5.98 -25.16
C LEU A 163 14.44 -7.02 -25.46
N VAL A 164 13.34 -6.92 -24.73
CA VAL A 164 12.12 -7.69 -24.97
C VAL A 164 11.06 -6.77 -25.60
N LEU A 165 10.45 -7.21 -26.69
CA LEU A 165 9.44 -6.48 -27.43
C LEU A 165 8.14 -7.28 -27.52
N TRP A 166 7.03 -6.60 -27.25
CA TRP A 166 5.67 -7.11 -27.39
C TRP A 166 4.95 -6.38 -28.52
N GLN A 167 4.36 -7.15 -29.45
CA GLN A 167 3.62 -6.63 -30.60
C GLN A 167 2.39 -7.50 -30.91
N ASP A 168 1.41 -6.94 -31.63
CA ASP A 168 0.13 -7.61 -31.95
C ASP A 168 -0.65 -7.97 -30.65
N PHE A 169 -1.24 -6.94 -30.04
CA PHE A 169 -1.95 -7.00 -28.75
C PHE A 169 -3.43 -7.43 -28.89
N ASP A 170 -3.68 -8.63 -29.42
CA ASP A 170 -5.02 -9.16 -29.70
C ASP A 170 -5.99 -9.15 -28.49
N VAL A 171 -5.49 -9.37 -27.27
CA VAL A 171 -6.30 -9.32 -26.05
C VAL A 171 -6.74 -7.89 -25.74
N LEU A 172 -5.82 -6.93 -25.85
CA LEU A 172 -6.15 -5.51 -25.63
C LEU A 172 -7.11 -5.03 -26.71
N GLU A 173 -6.83 -5.34 -27.98
CA GLU A 173 -7.67 -4.97 -29.12
C GLU A 173 -9.12 -5.42 -28.94
N LYS A 174 -9.33 -6.66 -28.50
CA LYS A 174 -10.67 -7.18 -28.20
C LYS A 174 -11.33 -6.47 -27.01
N SER A 175 -10.56 -6.22 -25.95
CA SER A 175 -11.11 -5.64 -24.71
C SER A 175 -11.41 -4.14 -24.81
N SER A 176 -10.68 -3.40 -25.64
CA SER A 176 -10.83 -1.96 -25.84
C SER A 176 -11.61 -1.59 -27.11
N GLY A 177 -12.14 -2.58 -27.84
CA GLY A 177 -12.90 -2.34 -29.07
C GLY A 177 -12.05 -1.75 -30.20
N GLY A 178 -10.79 -2.14 -30.30
CA GLY A 178 -9.84 -1.67 -31.32
C GLY A 178 -8.97 -0.47 -30.91
N MET A 179 -9.26 0.17 -29.77
CA MET A 179 -8.50 1.32 -29.25
C MET A 179 -7.28 0.83 -28.44
N VAL A 180 -6.32 0.18 -29.10
CA VAL A 180 -5.15 -0.41 -28.41
C VAL A 180 -4.23 0.66 -27.83
N TYR A 181 -4.00 1.76 -28.55
CA TYR A 181 -3.16 2.86 -28.09
C TYR A 181 -3.67 3.42 -26.76
N ASP A 182 -4.94 3.78 -26.69
CA ASP A 182 -5.56 4.34 -25.48
C ASP A 182 -5.47 3.37 -24.30
N ALA A 183 -5.73 2.08 -24.54
CA ALA A 183 -5.58 1.03 -23.53
C ALA A 183 -4.14 0.92 -23.00
N LEU A 184 -3.12 1.01 -23.88
CA LEU A 184 -1.72 1.02 -23.47
C LEU A 184 -1.35 2.27 -22.66
N VAL A 185 -1.90 3.43 -23.02
CA VAL A 185 -1.72 4.69 -22.28
C VAL A 185 -2.33 4.61 -20.87
N GLU A 186 -3.51 4.00 -20.72
CA GLU A 186 -4.13 3.77 -19.41
C GLU A 186 -3.30 2.78 -18.56
N LEU A 187 -2.84 1.68 -19.17
CA LEU A 187 -2.04 0.66 -18.49
C LEU A 187 -0.68 1.20 -18.04
N LYS A 188 -0.08 2.14 -18.77
CA LYS A 188 1.20 2.77 -18.46
C LYS A 188 1.26 3.27 -17.01
N GLU A 189 0.25 4.00 -16.55
CA GLU A 189 0.20 4.52 -15.18
C GLU A 189 -0.01 3.41 -14.14
N SER A 190 -0.83 2.41 -14.44
CA SER A 190 -1.02 1.24 -13.57
C SER A 190 0.28 0.45 -13.40
N VAL A 191 1.02 0.25 -14.49
CA VAL A 191 2.32 -0.44 -14.51
C VAL A 191 3.34 0.33 -13.67
N ALA A 192 3.44 1.65 -13.83
CA ALA A 192 4.36 2.47 -13.05
C ALA A 192 4.11 2.34 -11.55
N ASN A 193 2.85 2.44 -11.13
CA ASN A 193 2.44 2.31 -9.73
C ASN A 193 2.68 0.91 -9.17
N ASN A 194 2.43 -0.13 -9.96
CA ASN A 194 2.70 -1.51 -9.57
C ASN A 194 4.20 -1.77 -9.40
N ILE A 195 5.03 -1.31 -10.34
CA ILE A 195 6.49 -1.45 -10.26
C ILE A 195 7.05 -0.68 -9.07
N ALA A 196 6.59 0.56 -8.87
CA ALA A 196 6.97 1.39 -7.74
C ALA A 196 6.74 0.68 -6.40
N LEU A 197 5.67 -0.10 -6.29
CA LEU A 197 5.34 -0.88 -5.10
C LEU A 197 6.05 -2.23 -5.05
N ILE A 198 6.04 -3.02 -6.13
CA ILE A 198 6.56 -4.40 -6.14
C ILE A 198 8.06 -4.42 -5.92
N PHE A 199 8.77 -3.48 -6.55
CA PHE A 199 10.23 -3.39 -6.55
C PHE A 199 10.75 -2.27 -5.64
N HIS A 200 9.92 -1.74 -4.73
CA HIS A 200 10.28 -0.60 -3.89
C HIS A 200 11.59 -0.80 -3.12
N ASN A 201 11.88 -2.01 -2.66
CA ASN A 201 13.12 -2.33 -1.95
C ASN A 201 14.36 -2.21 -2.86
N PHE A 202 14.25 -2.61 -4.13
CA PHE A 202 15.34 -2.48 -5.11
C PHE A 202 15.52 -1.03 -5.57
N LEU A 203 14.41 -0.31 -5.76
CA LEU A 203 14.41 1.12 -6.12
C LEU A 203 15.00 2.01 -5.01
N SER A 204 14.72 1.67 -3.74
CA SER A 204 15.18 2.41 -2.55
C SER A 204 16.52 1.95 -1.98
N ALA A 205 17.07 0.82 -2.47
CA ALA A 205 18.38 0.34 -2.08
C ALA A 205 19.49 1.37 -2.38
N LYS A 206 20.64 1.20 -1.73
CA LYS A 206 21.82 2.07 -1.89
C LYS A 206 22.99 1.28 -2.47
N GLY A 207 23.83 1.95 -3.25
CA GLY A 207 25.03 1.34 -3.83
C GLY A 207 24.71 0.34 -4.94
N LYS A 208 25.44 -0.77 -4.99
CA LYS A 208 25.37 -1.75 -6.09
C LYS A 208 24.06 -2.53 -6.17
N GLU A 209 23.28 -2.57 -5.09
CA GLU A 209 21.97 -3.23 -5.08
C GLU A 209 20.84 -2.33 -5.60
N GLN A 210 21.11 -1.05 -5.86
CA GLN A 210 20.10 -0.12 -6.35
C GLN A 210 19.84 -0.35 -7.83
N ILE A 211 18.56 -0.58 -8.16
CA ILE A 211 18.11 -0.70 -9.54
C ILE A 211 17.31 0.54 -9.90
N LYS A 212 17.62 1.15 -11.04
CA LYS A 212 16.92 2.33 -11.56
C LYS A 212 15.95 1.91 -12.65
N MET A 213 14.67 2.17 -12.44
CA MET A 213 13.63 1.84 -13.42
C MET A 213 13.06 3.11 -14.03
N TYR A 214 12.86 3.09 -15.34
CA TYR A 214 12.32 4.21 -16.12
C TYR A 214 11.10 3.77 -16.91
N LEU A 215 10.10 4.64 -16.98
CA LEU A 215 8.95 4.53 -17.86
C LEU A 215 9.04 5.65 -18.90
N ASN A 216 9.26 5.27 -20.15
CA ASN A 216 9.75 6.14 -21.20
C ASN A 216 10.98 6.93 -20.69
N LYS A 217 10.84 8.25 -20.53
CA LYS A 217 11.90 9.12 -19.99
C LYS A 217 11.76 9.39 -18.48
N GLY A 218 10.64 9.04 -17.86
CA GLY A 218 10.35 9.31 -16.46
C GLY A 218 10.93 8.27 -15.52
N ARG A 219 11.58 8.69 -14.43
CA ARG A 219 12.08 7.77 -13.40
C ARG A 219 10.96 7.30 -12.48
N ILE A 220 10.82 5.99 -12.30
CA ILE A 220 9.88 5.41 -11.34
C ILE A 220 10.47 5.59 -9.93
N LYS A 221 9.70 6.24 -9.04
CA LYS A 221 10.07 6.40 -7.63
C LYS A 221 9.51 5.24 -6.79
N PRO A 222 10.22 4.78 -5.75
CA PRO A 222 9.71 3.74 -4.86
C PRO A 222 8.45 4.21 -4.12
N MET A 223 7.49 3.30 -3.96
CA MET A 223 6.34 3.45 -3.07
C MET A 223 6.64 2.69 -1.78
N ASP A 224 6.79 3.40 -0.66
CA ASP A 224 7.07 2.80 0.65
C ASP A 224 5.76 2.49 1.39
N PRO A 225 5.32 1.22 1.46
CA PRO A 225 4.07 0.86 2.12
C PRO A 225 4.14 0.94 3.66
N PHE A 226 5.34 1.15 4.23
CA PHE A 226 5.57 1.13 5.68
C PHE A 226 5.94 2.51 6.24
N LEU A 227 6.27 3.49 5.39
CA LEU A 227 6.77 4.81 5.77
C LEU A 227 7.84 4.69 6.87
N GLU A 228 8.88 3.89 6.61
CA GLU A 228 9.87 3.53 7.64
C GLU A 228 10.68 4.74 8.12
N SER A 229 10.83 5.75 7.26
CA SER A 229 11.52 7.00 7.55
C SER A 229 10.71 8.01 8.37
N HIS A 230 9.39 7.80 8.49
CA HIS A 230 8.51 8.76 9.14
C HIS A 230 8.52 8.61 10.67
N SER A 231 8.79 9.71 11.40
CA SER A 231 8.93 9.70 12.87
C SER A 231 7.70 9.19 13.63
N LYS A 232 6.50 9.47 13.12
CA LYS A 232 5.22 8.99 13.68
C LYS A 232 4.83 7.55 13.29
N THR A 233 5.63 6.85 12.49
CA THR A 233 5.44 5.42 12.20
C THR A 233 5.86 4.61 13.41
N THR A 234 4.96 3.78 13.92
CA THR A 234 5.24 2.91 15.08
C THR A 234 5.56 1.50 14.59
N THR A 235 6.68 0.92 15.03
CA THR A 235 7.06 -0.45 14.68
C THR A 235 7.49 -1.24 15.93
N LYS A 236 7.46 -2.58 15.85
CA LYS A 236 7.99 -3.48 16.89
C LYS A 236 9.21 -4.24 16.36
N LYS A 237 9.92 -4.93 17.27
CA LYS A 237 11.00 -5.84 16.91
C LYS A 237 10.48 -6.92 15.96
N ALA A 238 11.29 -7.25 14.94
CA ALA A 238 11.01 -8.37 14.06
C ALA A 238 11.01 -9.68 14.88
N ARG A 239 10.12 -10.60 14.52
CA ARG A 239 10.06 -11.96 15.07
C ARG A 239 10.38 -12.96 13.97
N SER A 240 11.21 -13.94 14.28
CA SER A 240 11.43 -15.08 13.40
C SER A 240 10.42 -16.18 13.70
N ILE A 241 9.99 -16.89 12.66
CA ILE A 241 9.13 -18.07 12.75
C ILE A 241 9.81 -19.20 11.97
N ALA A 242 10.04 -20.31 12.66
CA ALA A 242 10.59 -21.53 12.09
C ALA A 242 9.50 -22.34 11.36
N ILE A 243 9.78 -22.71 10.11
CA ILE A 243 8.89 -23.52 9.25
C ILE A 243 9.73 -24.59 8.56
N ARG A 244 9.20 -25.79 8.43
CA ARG A 244 9.86 -26.85 7.65
C ARG A 244 9.49 -26.72 6.18
N ASP A 245 10.49 -26.77 5.28
CA ASP A 245 10.28 -26.81 3.84
C ASP A 245 9.76 -28.17 3.34
N SER A 246 9.50 -28.31 2.03
CA SER A 246 9.02 -29.56 1.40
C SER A 246 9.99 -30.73 1.60
N LYS A 247 11.28 -30.44 1.85
CA LYS A 247 12.34 -31.40 2.15
C LYS A 247 12.52 -31.63 3.66
N GLY A 248 11.69 -31.03 4.50
CA GLY A 248 11.71 -31.16 5.95
C GLY A 248 12.77 -30.30 6.67
N GLN A 249 13.52 -29.46 5.96
CA GLN A 249 14.54 -28.59 6.55
C GLN A 249 13.91 -27.35 7.18
N GLU A 250 14.43 -26.92 8.32
CA GLU A 250 13.94 -25.74 9.00
C GLU A 250 14.42 -24.46 8.30
N ARG A 251 13.48 -23.59 7.96
CA ARG A 251 13.66 -22.29 7.34
C ARG A 251 13.03 -21.22 8.23
N GLN A 252 13.64 -20.05 8.26
CA GLN A 252 13.15 -18.92 9.04
C GLN A 252 12.41 -17.94 8.14
N ILE A 253 11.25 -17.49 8.60
CA ILE A 253 10.57 -16.31 8.04
C ILE A 253 10.65 -15.17 9.07
N TRP A 254 10.68 -13.94 8.58
CA TRP A 254 10.75 -12.74 9.43
C TRP A 254 9.46 -11.95 9.35
N VAL A 255 8.92 -11.56 10.50
CA VAL A 255 7.64 -10.84 10.58
C VAL A 255 7.83 -9.57 11.37
N LYS A 256 7.39 -8.44 10.81
CA LYS A 256 7.50 -7.12 11.46
C LYS A 256 6.25 -6.27 11.25
N PRO A 257 5.55 -5.87 12.32
CA PRO A 257 4.39 -5.00 12.21
C PRO A 257 4.79 -3.51 12.18
N TYR A 258 4.01 -2.73 11.45
CA TYR A 258 4.13 -1.28 11.28
C TYR A 258 2.74 -0.63 11.41
N ILE A 259 2.67 0.50 12.10
CA ILE A 259 1.47 1.33 12.24
C ILE A 259 1.80 2.70 11.67
N LEU A 260 1.23 2.99 10.51
CA LEU A 260 1.43 4.23 9.78
C LEU A 260 0.90 5.45 10.57
N PRO A 261 1.40 6.66 10.29
CA PRO A 261 0.81 7.91 10.80
C PRO A 261 -0.62 8.10 10.30
N PHE A 262 -1.40 8.95 10.97
CA PHE A 262 -2.74 9.31 10.50
C PHE A 262 -2.66 10.19 9.25
N ALA A 263 -3.72 10.21 8.43
CA ALA A 263 -3.77 11.04 7.22
C ALA A 263 -3.49 12.53 7.48
N THR A 264 -3.95 13.05 8.62
CA THR A 264 -3.70 14.43 9.07
C THR A 264 -2.24 14.71 9.42
N ASP A 265 -1.44 13.68 9.69
CA ASP A 265 -0.01 13.81 9.97
C ASP A 265 0.85 13.67 8.70
N LEU A 266 0.26 13.33 7.55
CA LEU A 266 0.98 13.12 6.29
C LEU A 266 0.98 14.39 5.45
N ASN A 267 2.17 14.86 5.07
CA ASN A 267 2.34 15.86 4.02
C ASN A 267 2.17 15.22 2.61
N ASP A 268 2.16 16.04 1.57
CA ASP A 268 1.90 15.55 0.21
C ASP A 268 2.97 14.59 -0.32
N GLU A 269 4.23 14.74 0.09
CA GLU A 269 5.30 13.81 -0.28
C GLU A 269 5.08 12.43 0.36
N HIS A 270 4.72 12.37 1.64
CA HIS A 270 4.39 11.12 2.31
C HIS A 270 3.12 10.47 1.74
N ARG A 271 2.12 11.28 1.35
CA ARG A 271 0.91 10.80 0.69
C ARG A 271 1.25 10.14 -0.65
N LYS A 272 2.14 10.73 -1.45
CA LYS A 272 2.63 10.12 -2.70
C LYS A 272 3.39 8.81 -2.45
N LEU A 273 4.24 8.75 -1.42
CA LEU A 273 5.02 7.55 -1.09
C LEU A 273 4.16 6.32 -0.76
N ILE A 274 2.95 6.49 -0.23
CA ILE A 274 2.01 5.38 0.00
C ILE A 274 1.06 5.13 -1.18
N GLY A 275 1.06 6.01 -2.18
CA GLY A 275 0.18 5.97 -3.34
C GLY A 275 -1.19 6.63 -3.13
N GLY A 276 -1.30 7.57 -2.18
CA GLY A 276 -2.52 8.31 -1.86
C GLY A 276 -3.14 7.91 -0.52
N VAL A 277 -3.93 8.81 0.08
CA VAL A 277 -4.56 8.59 1.40
C VAL A 277 -5.59 7.46 1.37
N GLU A 278 -6.34 7.33 0.28
CA GLU A 278 -7.34 6.27 0.07
C GLU A 278 -6.73 4.87 0.17
N THR A 279 -5.43 4.75 -0.14
CA THR A 279 -4.70 3.47 -0.06
C THR A 279 -4.48 3.00 1.37
N LEU A 280 -4.58 3.88 2.38
CA LEU A 280 -4.46 3.47 3.78
C LEU A 280 -5.47 2.37 4.09
N ARG A 281 -6.74 2.57 3.71
CA ARG A 281 -7.82 1.61 3.94
C ARG A 281 -7.72 0.38 3.04
N ILE A 282 -7.42 0.57 1.75
CA ILE A 282 -7.43 -0.51 0.75
C ILE A 282 -6.24 -1.44 0.93
N LYS A 283 -5.03 -0.88 1.10
CA LYS A 283 -3.77 -1.64 1.17
C LYS A 283 -3.41 -2.08 2.59
N GLN A 284 -4.37 -2.15 3.52
CA GLN A 284 -4.10 -2.64 4.88
C GLN A 284 -3.83 -4.15 4.94
N GLY A 285 -2.99 -4.57 5.87
CA GLY A 285 -2.70 -5.98 6.12
C GLY A 285 -1.27 -6.38 5.82
N PHE A 286 -1.11 -7.62 5.35
CA PHE A 286 0.17 -8.26 5.12
C PHE A 286 0.81 -7.87 3.80
N TYR A 287 2.13 -7.81 3.83
CA TYR A 287 3.04 -7.57 2.72
C TYR A 287 4.11 -8.64 2.76
N VAL A 288 4.02 -9.61 1.86
CA VAL A 288 4.89 -10.79 1.81
C VAL A 288 5.95 -10.59 0.74
N TYR A 289 7.22 -10.67 1.14
CA TYR A 289 8.38 -10.47 0.30
C TYR A 289 9.16 -11.78 0.14
N ARG A 290 9.63 -12.04 -1.08
CA ARG A 290 10.61 -13.08 -1.39
C ARG A 290 11.83 -12.39 -1.98
N ASN A 291 13.00 -12.56 -1.36
CA ASN A 291 14.25 -11.97 -1.84
C ASN A 291 14.12 -10.47 -2.20
N LYS A 292 13.56 -9.66 -1.29
CA LYS A 292 13.28 -8.21 -1.46
C LYS A 292 12.16 -7.87 -2.46
N ARG A 293 11.69 -8.79 -3.30
CA ARG A 293 10.53 -8.60 -4.18
C ARG A 293 9.23 -8.81 -3.43
N LEU A 294 8.32 -7.85 -3.48
CA LEU A 294 6.96 -8.00 -2.94
C LEU A 294 6.15 -8.97 -3.82
N ILE A 295 5.50 -9.97 -3.22
CA ILE A 295 4.65 -10.93 -3.93
C ILE A 295 3.17 -10.63 -3.65
N ILE A 296 2.84 -10.43 -2.37
CA ILE A 296 1.45 -10.22 -1.93
C ILE A 296 1.40 -8.99 -1.05
N TRP A 297 0.37 -8.16 -1.22
CA TRP A 297 0.15 -6.99 -0.37
C TRP A 297 -1.33 -6.76 -0.09
N GLY A 298 -1.62 -6.00 0.97
CA GLY A 298 -2.96 -5.45 1.23
C GLY A 298 -4.03 -6.49 1.59
N THR A 299 -3.64 -7.64 2.14
CA THR A 299 -4.59 -8.70 2.53
C THR A 299 -4.39 -9.14 3.98
N TRP A 300 -5.49 -9.51 4.64
CA TRP A 300 -5.47 -10.14 5.97
C TRP A 300 -5.60 -11.67 5.88
N PHE A 301 -5.58 -12.25 4.68
CA PHE A 301 -5.77 -13.70 4.44
C PHE A 301 -7.00 -14.29 5.15
N GLY A 302 -8.09 -13.53 5.21
CA GLY A 302 -9.32 -13.93 5.91
C GLY A 302 -9.21 -13.96 7.44
N MET A 303 -8.07 -13.59 8.03
CA MET A 303 -7.90 -13.56 9.49
C MET A 303 -8.76 -12.48 10.16
N LYS A 304 -8.99 -11.35 9.47
CA LYS A 304 -9.86 -10.26 9.91
C LYS A 304 -10.44 -9.49 8.71
N PRO A 305 -11.63 -8.87 8.89
CA PRO A 305 -12.15 -7.92 7.92
C PRO A 305 -11.33 -6.63 7.92
N ARG A 306 -11.29 -5.96 6.76
CA ARG A 306 -10.74 -4.60 6.65
C ARG A 306 -11.64 -3.66 7.45
N GLY A 307 -11.05 -2.82 8.30
CA GLY A 307 -11.77 -1.87 9.13
C GLY A 307 -11.10 -0.51 9.19
N GLU A 308 -11.85 0.49 9.67
CA GLU A 308 -11.36 1.86 9.81
C GLU A 308 -10.32 1.98 10.92
N LEU A 309 -10.54 1.28 12.04
CA LEU A 309 -9.62 1.26 13.16
C LEU A 309 -8.28 0.56 12.86
N THR A 310 -8.22 -0.23 11.79
CA THR A 310 -7.03 -0.98 11.35
C THR A 310 -6.40 -0.43 10.08
N LYS A 311 -6.91 0.69 9.53
CA LYS A 311 -6.45 1.23 8.24
C LYS A 311 -4.96 1.57 8.20
N ASN A 312 -4.36 1.89 9.34
CA ASN A 312 -2.93 2.23 9.43
C ASN A 312 -2.03 1.00 9.65
N ALA A 313 -2.59 -0.19 9.89
CA ALA A 313 -1.80 -1.38 10.21
C ALA A 313 -1.23 -2.04 8.95
N ARG A 314 0.05 -2.39 9.01
CA ARG A 314 0.83 -3.06 7.96
C ARG A 314 1.69 -4.14 8.60
N VAL A 315 1.81 -5.31 7.99
CA VAL A 315 2.66 -6.40 8.50
C VAL A 315 3.57 -6.90 7.40
N ARG A 316 4.88 -6.66 7.54
CA ARG A 316 5.92 -7.18 6.66
C ARG A 316 6.21 -8.64 7.00
N VAL A 317 6.30 -9.49 5.99
CA VAL A 317 6.71 -10.89 6.10
C VAL A 317 7.77 -11.17 5.03
N ASP A 318 9.00 -11.45 5.42
CA ASP A 318 10.07 -11.84 4.50
C ASP A 318 10.24 -13.37 4.52
N ILE A 319 10.17 -13.99 3.34
CA ILE A 319 10.32 -15.43 3.13
C ILE A 319 11.52 -15.73 2.22
N PRO A 320 12.28 -16.81 2.50
CA PRO A 320 13.31 -17.30 1.59
C PRO A 320 12.70 -18.02 0.38
N ASN A 321 13.43 -18.09 -0.73
CA ASN A 321 13.02 -18.81 -1.95
C ASN A 321 12.79 -20.31 -1.74
N SER A 322 13.42 -20.91 -0.73
CA SER A 322 13.25 -22.32 -0.37
C SER A 322 11.84 -22.68 0.13
N LEU A 323 10.98 -21.68 0.41
CA LEU A 323 9.62 -21.89 0.89
C LEU A 323 8.55 -21.75 -0.20
N ASP A 324 8.93 -21.60 -1.47
CA ASP A 324 7.98 -21.39 -2.57
C ASP A 324 6.96 -22.53 -2.73
N ASP A 325 7.41 -23.78 -2.55
CA ASP A 325 6.56 -24.98 -2.63
C ASP A 325 5.42 -24.93 -1.62
N ILE A 326 5.71 -24.40 -0.43
CA ILE A 326 4.81 -24.39 0.72
C ILE A 326 3.81 -23.25 0.65
N TRP A 327 4.22 -22.09 0.13
CA TRP A 327 3.33 -20.93 0.02
C TRP A 327 2.42 -21.00 -1.20
N SER A 328 2.50 -22.08 -1.99
CA SER A 328 1.72 -22.29 -3.23
C SER A 328 1.66 -21.01 -4.06
N ILE A 329 2.83 -20.37 -4.25
CA ILE A 329 2.94 -19.17 -5.07
C ILE A 329 2.64 -19.60 -6.50
N ASP A 330 1.53 -19.12 -7.04
CA ASP A 330 1.14 -19.37 -8.42
C ASP A 330 2.23 -18.85 -9.38
N ILE A 331 2.32 -19.41 -10.59
CA ILE A 331 3.28 -19.01 -11.63
C ILE A 331 3.17 -17.49 -11.88
N LYS A 332 1.94 -16.95 -11.78
CA LYS A 332 1.63 -15.52 -11.91
C LYS A 332 2.12 -14.65 -10.75
N LYS A 333 2.54 -15.24 -9.63
CA LYS A 333 2.92 -14.56 -8.37
C LYS A 333 1.85 -13.58 -7.84
N GLN A 334 0.60 -13.68 -8.32
CA GLN A 334 -0.52 -12.82 -7.95
C GLN A 334 -1.34 -13.39 -6.78
N THR A 335 -1.32 -14.71 -6.63
CA THR A 335 -2.00 -15.39 -5.52
C THR A 335 -0.99 -16.25 -4.78
N ALA A 336 -1.05 -16.20 -3.46
CA ALA A 336 -0.44 -17.22 -2.63
C ALA A 336 -1.35 -17.50 -1.45
N SER A 337 -1.37 -18.77 -1.07
CA SER A 337 -2.13 -19.21 0.10
C SER A 337 -1.14 -19.41 1.24
N ILE A 338 -1.39 -18.75 2.37
CA ILE A 338 -0.56 -18.98 3.55
C ILE A 338 -0.99 -20.31 4.17
N PRO A 339 -0.06 -21.28 4.38
CA PRO A 339 -0.35 -22.48 5.13
C PRO A 339 -1.00 -22.18 6.47
N LYS A 340 -2.01 -22.98 6.86
CA LYS A 340 -2.73 -22.79 8.13
C LYS A 340 -1.80 -22.75 9.36
N GLN A 341 -0.70 -23.48 9.33
CA GLN A 341 0.32 -23.46 10.38
C GLN A 341 0.92 -22.06 10.56
N ILE A 342 1.27 -21.40 9.45
CA ILE A 342 1.84 -20.05 9.45
C ILE A 342 0.74 -19.05 9.82
N GLN A 343 -0.47 -19.17 9.27
CA GLN A 343 -1.59 -18.32 9.65
C GLN A 343 -1.85 -18.34 11.16
N ARG A 344 -1.79 -19.52 11.81
CA ARG A 344 -1.98 -19.65 13.26
C ARG A 344 -0.92 -18.89 14.05
N GLN A 345 0.34 -18.95 13.62
CA GLN A 345 1.44 -18.23 14.29
C GLN A 345 1.41 -16.72 14.00
N LEU A 346 1.04 -16.33 12.77
CA LEU A 346 0.88 -14.93 12.38
C LEU A 346 -0.33 -14.28 13.07
N ARG A 347 -1.39 -15.03 13.38
CA ARG A 347 -2.62 -14.51 13.99
C ARG A 347 -2.34 -13.69 15.25
N GLN A 348 -1.42 -14.13 16.12
CA GLN A 348 -1.07 -13.36 17.31
C GLN A 348 -0.41 -12.03 16.95
N THR A 349 0.48 -12.02 15.95
CA THR A 349 1.13 -10.79 15.48
C THR A 349 0.12 -9.82 14.83
N VAL A 350 -0.91 -10.35 14.16
CA VAL A 350 -2.03 -9.55 13.63
C VAL A 350 -2.81 -8.90 14.75
N ILE A 351 -3.21 -9.68 15.76
CA ILE A 351 -3.92 -9.16 16.94
C ILE A 351 -3.10 -8.08 17.61
N ASP A 352 -1.82 -8.34 17.87
CA ASP A 352 -0.91 -7.37 18.47
C ASP A 352 -0.81 -6.07 17.65
N ALA A 353 -0.71 -6.16 16.31
CA ALA A 353 -0.63 -4.99 15.43
C ALA A 353 -1.94 -4.19 15.40
N MET A 354 -3.08 -4.89 15.35
CA MET A 354 -4.39 -4.26 15.34
C MET A 354 -4.72 -3.60 16.67
N ASP A 355 -4.42 -4.25 17.80
CA ASP A 355 -4.64 -3.66 19.12
C ASP A 355 -3.87 -2.34 19.29
N ILE A 356 -2.66 -2.25 18.73
CA ILE A 356 -1.90 -0.98 18.71
C ILE A 356 -2.58 0.04 17.81
N SER A 357 -3.01 -0.35 16.60
CA SER A 357 -3.73 0.55 15.67
C SER A 357 -5.01 1.09 16.30
N VAL A 358 -5.81 0.20 16.90
CA VAL A 358 -7.05 0.52 17.60
C VAL A 358 -6.75 1.44 18.77
N ARG A 359 -5.79 1.11 19.65
CA ARG A 359 -5.40 1.98 20.77
C ARG A 359 -4.92 3.35 20.32
N LYS A 360 -4.17 3.44 19.22
CA LYS A 360 -3.70 4.73 18.67
C LYS A 360 -4.88 5.55 18.14
N GLN A 361 -5.80 4.91 17.42
CA GLN A 361 -7.05 5.52 16.90
C GLN A 361 -7.99 5.96 18.03
N THR A 362 -8.19 5.13 19.07
CA THR A 362 -9.07 5.44 20.20
C THR A 362 -8.46 6.44 21.16
N HIS A 363 -7.15 6.41 21.42
CA HIS A 363 -6.47 7.40 22.26
C HIS A 363 -6.59 8.82 21.68
N ARG A 364 -6.67 8.98 20.36
CA ARG A 364 -6.98 10.27 19.71
C ARG A 364 -8.49 10.57 19.71
N GLY A 365 -9.32 9.54 19.79
CA GLY A 365 -10.79 9.62 19.65
C GLY A 365 -11.58 9.81 20.95
N ARG A 366 -11.02 9.48 22.12
CA ARG A 366 -11.48 9.75 23.50
C ARG A 366 -10.84 8.70 24.42
N LYS A 367 -10.19 9.12 25.51
CA LYS A 367 -10.14 8.25 26.69
C LYS A 367 -11.57 8.21 27.23
N GLU A 368 -12.05 7.04 27.66
CA GLU A 368 -13.15 6.97 28.64
C GLU A 368 -12.91 8.08 29.66
N ASN A 369 -13.95 8.88 29.95
CA ASN A 369 -13.88 10.11 30.74
C ASN A 369 -12.74 10.00 31.75
N VAL A 370 -11.59 10.66 31.46
CA VAL A 370 -10.49 10.66 32.41
C VAL A 370 -11.09 11.23 33.68
N GLU A 371 -10.98 10.51 34.81
CA GLU A 371 -11.75 10.82 36.03
C GLU A 371 -11.63 12.28 36.51
N ASP A 372 -10.66 13.05 36.00
CA ASP A 372 -10.36 14.44 36.35
C ASP A 372 -10.69 15.48 35.25
N ILE A 373 -11.31 15.09 34.13
CA ILE A 373 -11.75 16.02 33.05
C ILE A 373 -13.27 16.03 32.96
N ASP A 374 -13.84 17.24 33.03
CA ASP A 374 -15.26 17.51 32.90
C ASP A 374 -15.63 17.78 31.42
N TYR A 375 -16.21 16.77 30.76
CA TYR A 375 -16.53 16.79 29.33
C TYR A 375 -17.92 17.36 29.05
N ILE A 376 -18.10 17.98 27.88
CA ILE A 376 -19.41 18.50 27.44
C ILE A 376 -20.34 17.37 26.97
N TRP A 377 -19.79 16.27 26.45
CA TRP A 377 -20.58 15.14 25.94
C TRP A 377 -20.22 13.85 26.67
N ASP A 378 -21.24 13.15 27.17
CA ASP A 378 -21.15 11.81 27.70
C ASP A 378 -21.40 10.75 26.64
N ARG A 379 -20.72 9.61 26.81
CA ARG A 379 -20.92 8.40 26.02
C ARG A 379 -21.66 7.38 26.88
N MET A 380 -22.92 7.14 26.56
CA MET A 380 -23.80 6.25 27.28
C MET A 380 -23.84 4.87 26.60
N GLU A 381 -23.85 3.80 27.39
CA GLU A 381 -24.03 2.44 26.90
C GLU A 381 -25.52 2.06 26.92
N GLY A 382 -26.07 1.77 25.74
CA GLY A 382 -27.41 1.26 25.54
C GLY A 382 -27.46 -0.27 25.55
N ARG A 383 -28.61 -0.84 25.19
CA ARG A 383 -28.79 -2.29 25.15
C ARG A 383 -27.96 -2.94 24.03
N GLY A 384 -27.31 -4.05 24.31
CA GLY A 384 -26.61 -4.85 23.30
C GLY A 384 -25.30 -4.24 22.77
N LYS A 385 -24.51 -3.55 23.61
CA LYS A 385 -23.27 -2.83 23.21
C LYS A 385 -23.52 -1.74 22.16
N THR A 386 -24.71 -1.15 22.18
CA THR A 386 -25.00 0.07 21.44
C THR A 386 -24.55 1.26 22.29
N PHE A 387 -24.13 2.35 21.65
CA PHE A 387 -23.72 3.55 22.36
C PHE A 387 -24.46 4.74 21.79
N TYR A 388 -24.86 5.65 22.67
CA TYR A 388 -25.45 6.94 22.31
C TYR A 388 -24.73 8.04 23.06
N TYR A 389 -24.84 9.28 22.58
CA TYR A 389 -24.14 10.41 23.15
C TYR A 389 -25.14 11.42 23.66
N GLN A 390 -24.89 11.97 24.84
CA GLN A 390 -25.73 13.01 25.44
C GLN A 390 -24.85 14.15 25.94
N ILE A 391 -25.41 15.34 26.03
CA ILE A 391 -24.73 16.47 26.65
C ILE A 391 -24.67 16.21 28.16
N ASN A 392 -23.49 16.40 28.75
CA ASN A 392 -23.27 16.20 30.16
C ASN A 392 -23.94 17.33 30.96
N ARG A 393 -25.09 17.03 31.59
CA ARG A 393 -25.82 17.98 32.45
C ARG A 393 -25.03 18.28 33.72
N GLU A 394 -24.23 17.36 34.21
CA GLU A 394 -23.40 17.55 35.40
C GLU A 394 -22.14 18.38 35.13
N SER A 395 -21.90 18.77 33.87
CA SER A 395 -20.74 19.60 33.57
C SER A 395 -20.84 20.95 34.26
N LYS A 396 -19.71 21.45 34.76
CA LYS A 396 -19.66 22.71 35.51
C LYS A 396 -20.19 23.88 34.68
N VAL A 397 -19.89 23.88 33.38
CA VAL A 397 -20.38 24.89 32.45
C VAL A 397 -21.90 24.84 32.33
N PHE A 398 -22.47 23.64 32.23
CA PHE A 398 -23.91 23.46 32.16
C PHE A 398 -24.61 23.90 33.46
N GLN A 399 -24.13 23.43 34.60
CA GLN A 399 -24.71 23.75 35.92
C GLN A 399 -24.69 25.26 36.19
N MET A 400 -23.59 25.95 35.85
CA MET A 400 -23.52 27.41 36.00
C MET A 400 -24.54 28.18 35.14
N VAL A 401 -24.87 27.66 33.95
CA VAL A 401 -25.92 28.24 33.10
C VAL A 401 -27.30 27.93 33.70
N ARG A 402 -27.51 26.68 34.12
CA ARG A 402 -28.75 26.22 34.77
C ARG A 402 -29.12 27.04 36.00
N ASP A 403 -28.15 27.38 36.84
CA ASP A 403 -28.34 28.15 38.08
C ASP A 403 -28.89 29.56 37.84
N ARG A 404 -28.79 30.09 36.61
CA ARG A 404 -29.29 31.43 36.23
C ARG A 404 -30.61 31.41 35.47
N MET A 405 -31.12 30.24 35.15
CA MET A 405 -32.32 30.07 34.36
C MET A 405 -33.54 29.84 35.25
N SER A 406 -34.69 30.37 34.84
CA SER A 406 -35.96 29.98 35.44
C SER A 406 -36.30 28.53 35.07
N GLU A 407 -37.23 27.89 35.79
CA GLU A 407 -37.69 26.54 35.46
C GLU A 407 -38.36 26.47 34.06
N GLU A 408 -39.01 27.55 33.64
CA GLU A 408 -39.62 27.67 32.30
C GLU A 408 -38.54 27.71 31.22
N ASP A 409 -37.49 28.52 31.40
CA ASP A 409 -36.36 28.60 30.46
C ASP A 409 -35.59 27.28 30.39
N TYR A 410 -35.40 26.61 31.53
CA TYR A 410 -34.73 25.32 31.58
C TYR A 410 -35.51 24.25 30.80
N THR A 411 -36.84 24.26 30.89
CA THR A 411 -37.69 23.34 30.13
C THR A 411 -37.51 23.52 28.63
N LEU A 412 -37.45 24.77 28.15
CA LEU A 412 -37.20 25.08 26.74
C LEU A 412 -35.80 24.64 26.29
N LEU A 413 -34.78 24.84 27.12
CA LEU A 413 -33.43 24.39 26.83
C LEU A 413 -33.35 22.86 26.75
N GLU A 414 -33.93 22.14 27.71
CA GLU A 414 -33.92 20.67 27.69
C GLU A 414 -34.63 20.10 26.46
N MET A 415 -35.73 20.72 26.01
CA MET A 415 -36.38 20.35 24.75
C MET A 415 -35.41 20.50 23.56
N LEU A 416 -34.71 21.62 23.45
CA LEU A 416 -33.74 21.86 22.37
C LEU A 416 -32.57 20.87 22.41
N LEU A 417 -31.98 20.65 23.59
CA LEU A 417 -30.82 19.78 23.75
C LEU A 417 -31.18 18.32 23.42
N LYS A 418 -32.37 17.87 23.81
CA LYS A 418 -32.86 16.54 23.48
C LYS A 418 -32.99 16.35 21.96
N GLU A 419 -33.49 17.35 21.24
CA GLU A 419 -33.55 17.30 19.77
C GLU A 419 -32.15 17.31 19.14
N ILE A 420 -31.21 18.10 19.66
CA ILE A 420 -29.80 18.09 19.20
C ILE A 420 -29.17 16.71 19.38
N GLU A 421 -29.38 16.08 20.53
CA GLU A 421 -28.85 14.75 20.85
C GLU A 421 -29.43 13.64 19.98
N GLN A 422 -30.72 13.70 19.68
CA GLN A 422 -31.40 12.70 18.85
C GLN A 422 -31.05 12.85 17.36
N ASN A 423 -30.73 14.06 16.92
CA ASN A 423 -30.48 14.38 15.51
C ASN A 423 -28.98 14.55 15.18
N VAL A 424 -28.06 14.02 16.00
CA VAL A 424 -26.63 13.99 15.66
C VAL A 424 -26.44 13.19 14.37
N PRO A 425 -25.87 13.78 13.29
CA PRO A 425 -25.80 13.16 11.96
C PRO A 425 -24.67 12.12 11.89
N THR A 426 -24.77 11.05 12.68
CA THR A 426 -23.74 10.02 12.86
C THR A 426 -23.34 9.33 11.55
N GLN A 427 -24.31 9.09 10.65
CA GLN A 427 -24.04 8.48 9.34
C GLN A 427 -23.21 9.40 8.44
N GLN A 428 -23.54 10.69 8.38
CA GLN A 428 -22.77 11.66 7.59
C GLN A 428 -21.37 11.84 8.17
N ILE A 429 -21.26 11.98 9.50
CA ILE A 429 -19.96 12.02 10.20
C ILE A 429 -19.13 10.78 9.88
N TYR A 430 -19.74 9.59 9.84
CA TYR A 430 -19.03 8.36 9.48
C TYR A 430 -18.54 8.38 8.02
N ILE A 431 -19.35 8.85 7.07
CA ILE A 431 -18.97 8.98 5.66
C ILE A 431 -17.78 9.93 5.53
N ASP A 432 -17.89 11.14 6.09
CA ASP A 432 -16.85 12.16 6.01
C ASP A 432 -15.58 11.71 6.73
N LYS A 433 -15.71 11.00 7.86
CA LYS A 433 -14.58 10.42 8.59
C LYS A 433 -13.87 9.33 7.79
N SER A 434 -14.64 8.47 7.11
CA SER A 434 -14.11 7.38 6.28
C SER A 434 -13.38 7.92 5.06
N ASN A 435 -13.78 9.09 4.57
CA ASN A 435 -13.12 9.80 3.46
C ASN A 435 -11.97 10.71 3.93
N ASP A 436 -11.65 10.72 5.25
CA ASP A 436 -10.69 11.64 5.86
C ASP A 436 -10.96 13.13 5.51
N ALA A 437 -12.24 13.49 5.28
CA ALA A 437 -12.70 14.80 4.80
C ALA A 437 -13.19 15.74 5.92
N ILE A 438 -13.07 15.33 7.19
CA ILE A 438 -13.43 16.17 8.33
C ILE A 438 -12.26 17.11 8.65
N SER A 439 -12.45 18.41 8.39
CA SER A 439 -11.64 19.48 8.96
C SER A 439 -12.28 20.00 10.25
N GLN A 440 -11.46 20.47 11.19
CA GLN A 440 -11.94 21.31 12.29
C GLN A 440 -11.80 22.75 11.83
N ASP A 441 -12.92 23.42 11.58
CA ASP A 441 -12.94 24.86 11.34
C ASP A 441 -12.87 25.56 12.69
N GLU A 442 -11.65 25.84 13.15
CA GLU A 442 -11.42 26.66 14.34
C GLU A 442 -11.29 28.12 13.89
N PRO A 443 -12.19 29.03 14.32
CA PRO A 443 -12.09 30.42 13.93
C PRO A 443 -10.82 31.06 14.53
N ASP A 444 -10.19 31.98 13.79
CA ASP A 444 -8.90 32.59 14.17
C ASP A 444 -8.92 33.25 15.56
N ASN A 445 -10.09 33.71 16.01
CA ASN A 445 -10.33 34.37 17.30
C ASN A 445 -10.76 33.40 18.42
N ARG A 446 -10.76 32.07 18.20
CA ARG A 446 -11.33 31.09 19.15
C ARG A 446 -10.70 31.16 20.53
N VAL A 447 -9.40 31.43 20.61
CA VAL A 447 -8.67 31.58 21.87
C VAL A 447 -9.21 32.77 22.67
N ASP A 448 -9.51 33.89 21.99
CA ASP A 448 -10.03 35.09 22.65
C ASP A 448 -11.49 34.91 23.08
N GLU A 449 -12.32 34.20 22.30
CA GLU A 449 -13.69 33.84 22.71
C GLU A 449 -13.68 32.99 24.00
N ILE A 450 -12.82 31.96 24.03
CA ILE A 450 -12.69 31.08 25.20
C ILE A 450 -12.12 31.85 26.39
N PHE A 451 -11.21 32.80 26.17
CA PHE A 451 -10.72 33.67 27.21
C PHE A 451 -11.81 34.58 27.80
N GLN A 452 -12.66 35.21 26.95
CA GLN A 452 -13.79 36.02 27.42
C GLN A 452 -14.81 35.19 28.19
N LEU A 453 -15.11 33.98 27.69
CA LEU A 453 -15.92 33.01 28.42
C LEU A 453 -15.27 32.68 29.78
N GLY A 454 -13.96 32.48 29.81
CA GLY A 454 -13.20 32.24 31.04
C GLY A 454 -13.32 33.37 32.06
N ILE A 455 -13.18 34.62 31.63
CA ILE A 455 -13.37 35.81 32.50
C ILE A 455 -14.78 35.80 33.09
N TYR A 456 -15.79 35.59 32.25
CA TYR A 456 -17.18 35.52 32.71
C TYR A 456 -17.38 34.42 33.75
N MET A 457 -16.83 33.24 33.50
CA MET A 457 -16.93 32.07 34.39
C MET A 457 -16.20 32.29 35.71
N VAL A 458 -15.01 32.89 35.71
CA VAL A 458 -14.27 33.22 36.94
C VAL A 458 -15.04 34.27 37.76
N ASN A 459 -15.56 35.32 37.13
CA ASN A 459 -16.37 36.33 37.81
C ASN A 459 -17.65 35.76 38.41
N LEU A 460 -18.28 34.81 37.73
CA LEU A 460 -19.47 34.11 38.21
C LEU A 460 -19.13 33.21 39.40
N ALA A 461 -18.05 32.41 39.32
CA ALA A 461 -17.62 31.56 40.43
C ALA A 461 -17.26 32.39 41.68
N LYS A 462 -16.71 33.60 41.51
CA LYS A 462 -16.44 34.53 42.62
C LYS A 462 -17.68 34.97 43.39
N SER A 463 -18.87 35.03 42.76
CA SER A 463 -20.10 35.45 43.43
C SER A 463 -20.74 34.36 44.30
N PHE A 464 -20.38 33.10 44.09
CA PHE A 464 -21.00 31.95 44.77
C PHE A 464 -20.05 31.14 45.66
N ASN A 465 -18.73 31.25 45.48
CA ASN A 465 -17.76 30.31 46.07
C ASN A 465 -16.75 30.97 47.03
N LYS A 466 -16.33 30.26 48.09
CA LYS A 466 -15.28 30.70 49.04
C LYS A 466 -13.85 30.39 48.57
N LYS A 467 -13.68 29.82 47.37
CA LYS A 467 -12.38 29.41 46.81
C LYS A 467 -11.52 30.61 46.37
N SER A 468 -10.21 30.41 46.32
CA SER A 468 -9.27 31.38 45.75
C SER A 468 -9.42 31.45 44.22
N ILE A 469 -9.01 32.58 43.62
CA ILE A 469 -9.07 32.76 42.15
C ILE A 469 -8.22 31.71 41.43
N ILE A 470 -7.06 31.34 42.02
CA ILE A 470 -6.17 30.32 41.47
C ILE A 470 -6.86 28.95 41.42
N GLU A 471 -7.56 28.56 42.50
CA GLU A 471 -8.31 27.31 42.53
C GLU A 471 -9.48 27.31 41.54
N ILE A 472 -10.18 28.44 41.38
CA ILE A 472 -11.27 28.60 40.41
C ILE A 472 -10.74 28.43 38.97
N VAL A 473 -9.62 29.07 38.63
CA VAL A 473 -9.00 28.94 37.31
C VAL A 473 -8.54 27.50 37.08
N SER A 474 -7.87 26.89 38.06
CA SER A 474 -7.44 25.49 37.94
C SER A 474 -8.61 24.52 37.75
N ASP A 475 -9.71 24.71 38.49
CA ASP A 475 -10.93 23.91 38.37
C ASP A 475 -11.63 24.11 37.02
N LEU A 476 -11.56 25.32 36.44
CA LEU A 476 -12.11 25.65 35.13
C LEU A 476 -11.28 25.03 34.01
N MET A 477 -9.95 25.03 34.14
CA MET A 477 -9.02 24.40 33.18
C MET A 477 -9.15 22.87 33.11
N LYS A 478 -9.89 22.25 34.04
CA LYS A 478 -10.28 20.84 33.98
C LYS A 478 -11.56 20.57 33.19
N SER A 479 -12.31 21.61 32.79
CA SER A 479 -13.54 21.48 32.02
C SER A 479 -13.33 21.83 30.54
N GLU A 480 -14.07 21.19 29.65
CA GLU A 480 -14.18 21.66 28.26
C GLU A 480 -14.98 22.97 28.18
N PRO A 481 -14.61 23.93 27.30
CA PRO A 481 -13.53 23.85 26.31
C PRO A 481 -12.13 24.19 26.85
N PHE A 482 -12.01 24.72 28.07
CA PHE A 482 -10.78 25.33 28.62
C PHE A 482 -9.58 24.38 28.65
N CYS A 483 -9.79 23.10 28.98
CA CYS A 483 -8.73 22.09 29.05
C CYS A 483 -7.91 21.91 27.74
N LYS A 484 -8.47 22.34 26.60
CA LYS A 484 -7.80 22.29 25.29
C LYS A 484 -6.89 23.49 25.01
N TYR A 485 -7.03 24.59 25.76
CA TYR A 485 -6.36 25.86 25.47
C TYR A 485 -5.52 26.32 26.67
N LYS A 486 -4.36 25.68 26.89
CA LYS A 486 -3.46 26.01 28.01
C LYS A 486 -3.06 27.48 28.08
N VAL A 487 -2.95 28.17 26.94
CA VAL A 487 -2.64 29.60 26.86
C VAL A 487 -3.70 30.47 27.57
N VAL A 488 -4.95 30.01 27.67
CA VAL A 488 -6.02 30.72 28.35
C VAL A 488 -5.80 30.76 29.87
N GLU A 489 -5.16 29.74 30.45
CA GLU A 489 -4.83 29.70 31.88
C GLU A 489 -3.92 30.86 32.28
N GLU A 490 -2.83 31.06 31.52
CA GLU A 490 -1.88 32.15 31.74
C GLU A 490 -2.57 33.52 31.59
N LYS A 491 -3.36 33.70 30.51
CA LYS A 491 -4.12 34.94 30.29
C LYS A 491 -5.10 35.23 31.43
N LEU A 492 -5.79 34.22 31.98
CA LEU A 492 -6.72 34.40 33.10
C LEU A 492 -5.98 34.78 34.38
N LEU A 493 -4.89 34.09 34.71
CA LEU A 493 -4.10 34.41 35.91
C LEU A 493 -3.50 35.82 35.86
N ASP A 494 -3.00 36.25 34.70
CA ASP A 494 -2.48 37.61 34.51
C ASP A 494 -3.60 38.67 34.60
N ASN A 495 -4.80 38.40 34.07
CA ASN A 495 -5.94 39.32 34.15
C ASN A 495 -6.38 39.59 35.61
N TYR A 496 -6.21 38.62 36.51
CA TYR A 496 -6.59 38.73 37.93
C TYR A 496 -5.40 38.92 38.88
N LYS A 497 -4.20 39.19 38.36
CA LYS A 497 -2.94 39.26 39.13
C LYS A 497 -2.99 40.22 40.32
N ASP A 498 -3.61 41.38 40.15
CA ASP A 498 -3.74 42.39 41.21
C ASP A 498 -4.68 41.95 42.35
N GLU A 499 -5.71 41.16 42.03
CA GLU A 499 -6.66 40.63 43.01
C GLU A 499 -6.09 39.41 43.75
N ILE A 500 -5.30 38.60 43.06
CA ILE A 500 -4.58 37.45 43.64
C ILE A 500 -3.56 37.95 44.67
N ASN A 501 -2.84 39.03 44.36
CA ASN A 501 -1.83 39.61 45.24
C ASN A 501 -2.44 40.33 46.47
N LYS A 502 -3.64 40.90 46.35
CA LYS A 502 -4.33 41.61 47.46
C LYS A 502 -4.90 40.70 48.56
N ARG A 503 -5.07 39.38 48.30
CA ARG A 503 -5.53 38.39 49.30
C ARG A 503 -4.37 37.66 50.01
N SER A 504 -3.13 37.94 49.64
CA SER A 504 -1.92 37.28 50.18
C SER A 504 -1.17 38.12 51.24
N ILE A 505 -1.76 39.26 51.64
CA ILE A 505 -1.37 40.11 52.79
C ILE A 505 -2.56 40.09 53.74
#